data_AF-A0A6B2V5I2-F1
#
_entry.id   AF-A0A6B2V5I2-F1
#
_cell.length_a   1.000
_cell.length_b   1.000
_cell.length_c   1.000
_cell.angle_alpha   90.00
_cell.angle_beta   90.00
_cell.angle_gamma   90.00
#
_symmetry.space_group_name_H-M   'P 1'
#
loop_
_entity.id
_entity.type
_entity.pdbx_description
1 polymer ?
#
loop_
_entity_poly.entity_id
_entity_poly.type
_entity_poly.pdbx_seq_one_letter_code
_entity_poly.pdbx_strand_id
1 'polypeptide(L)'
;MDPRPDTEGAGITVQRALELPGLRSGLPEILAGADRLGRTVRWVHAGEVPNIASLLKGGELLLTTGYGLGTRPTDQRAFVRTLAERGIAALVVELGPRFARLPATLVETARTAGLPLVQLHREVPFVTVTEEIHTEIVNGHYALLQRAEEVHRRCTEALLGGGGVPQVLAILAGAAGNPVFLETPDGRLLYAAGPGPEGADPLQVWEGLRGQHKDAPPAGSVLVDVP
;
A
#
# COMPACT_ATOMS: atom_id res chain seq x y z
N MET A 1 6.17 -0.64 -21.16
CA MET A 1 7.08 0.02 -20.20
C MET A 1 6.25 0.24 -18.96
N ASP A 2 6.24 -0.75 -18.07
CA ASP A 2 5.47 -0.70 -16.82
C ASP A 2 6.13 0.31 -15.87
N PRO A 3 5.37 1.16 -15.17
CA PRO A 3 5.94 2.01 -14.15
C PRO A 3 6.34 1.12 -12.97
N ARG A 4 7.60 1.25 -12.56
CA ARG A 4 8.12 0.63 -11.34
C ARG A 4 7.24 1.09 -10.16
N PRO A 5 6.86 0.20 -9.23
CA PRO A 5 6.31 0.65 -7.96
C PRO A 5 7.41 1.41 -7.24
N ASP A 6 7.24 2.72 -7.08
CA ASP A 6 8.11 3.55 -6.27
C ASP A 6 8.09 3.01 -4.83
N THR A 7 9.23 2.45 -4.42
CA THR A 7 9.48 2.03 -3.05
C THR A 7 9.78 3.27 -2.19
N GLU A 8 8.83 4.21 -2.12
CA GLU A 8 8.83 5.34 -1.18
C GLU A 8 7.61 5.26 -0.25
N GLY A 9 7.83 4.66 0.92
CA GLY A 9 6.98 4.80 2.10
C GLY A 9 6.00 3.65 2.34
N ALA A 10 6.24 2.87 3.40
CA ALA A 10 5.37 1.84 3.96
C ALA A 10 4.08 2.42 4.60
N GLY A 11 3.37 3.27 3.88
CA GLY A 11 2.13 3.92 4.32
C GLY A 11 0.94 3.50 3.46
N ILE A 12 -0.25 3.53 4.06
CA ILE A 12 -1.49 3.26 3.33
C ILE A 12 -1.73 4.33 2.25
N THR A 13 -2.01 3.90 1.02
CA THR A 13 -2.36 4.79 -0.10
C THR A 13 -3.86 5.08 -0.11
N VAL A 14 -4.30 6.10 -0.86
CA VAL A 14 -5.73 6.36 -1.07
C VAL A 14 -6.41 5.13 -1.69
N GLN A 15 -5.77 4.50 -2.69
CA GLN A 15 -6.28 3.27 -3.29
C GLN A 15 -6.51 2.18 -2.25
N ARG A 16 -5.52 1.93 -1.38
CA ARG A 16 -5.64 0.91 -0.34
C ARG A 16 -6.69 1.27 0.70
N ALA A 17 -6.81 2.53 1.08
CA ALA A 17 -7.85 3.00 2.00
C ALA A 17 -9.26 2.72 1.45
N LEU A 18 -9.49 2.95 0.16
CA LEU A 18 -10.78 2.65 -0.49
C LEU A 18 -11.12 1.15 -0.54
N GLU A 19 -10.13 0.27 -0.37
CA GLU A 19 -10.30 -1.18 -0.30
C GLU A 19 -10.59 -1.70 1.12
N LEU A 20 -10.47 -0.87 2.15
CA LEU A 20 -10.77 -1.28 3.50
C LEU A 20 -12.28 -1.50 3.71
N PRO A 21 -12.68 -2.44 4.58
CA PRO A 21 -14.10 -2.77 4.80
C PRO A 21 -14.97 -1.54 5.10
N GLY A 22 -14.48 -0.63 5.94
CA GLY A 22 -15.18 0.60 6.30
C GLY A 22 -15.57 1.43 5.07
N LEU A 23 -14.61 1.76 4.19
CA LEU A 23 -14.89 2.55 2.99
C LEU A 23 -15.59 1.74 1.89
N ARG A 24 -15.23 0.47 1.69
CA ARG A 24 -15.89 -0.40 0.70
C ARG A 24 -17.38 -0.56 0.97
N SER A 25 -17.79 -0.62 2.24
CA SER A 25 -19.20 -0.72 2.62
C SER A 25 -20.03 0.47 2.14
N GLY A 26 -19.38 1.63 1.98
CA GLY A 26 -19.91 2.87 1.44
C GLY A 26 -20.06 2.89 -0.08
N LEU A 27 -19.62 1.85 -0.79
CA LEU A 27 -19.61 1.75 -2.25
C LEU A 27 -18.93 2.98 -2.89
N PRO A 28 -17.60 3.12 -2.75
CA PRO A 28 -16.90 4.30 -3.22
C PRO A 28 -16.87 4.38 -4.75
N GLU A 29 -17.16 5.55 -5.29
CA GLU A 29 -17.01 5.89 -6.70
C GLU A 29 -16.02 7.06 -6.85
N ILE A 30 -14.99 6.85 -7.67
CA ILE A 30 -13.96 7.86 -7.93
C ILE A 30 -14.45 8.78 -9.04
N LEU A 31 -14.64 10.07 -8.73
CA LEU A 31 -15.13 11.08 -9.67
C LEU A 31 -14.00 11.90 -10.30
N ALA A 32 -12.86 12.02 -9.62
CA ALA A 32 -11.67 12.73 -10.10
C ALA A 32 -10.39 12.13 -9.50
N GLY A 33 -9.25 12.31 -10.20
CA GLY A 33 -7.92 11.96 -9.70
C GLY A 33 -7.64 10.45 -9.60
N ALA A 34 -8.21 9.63 -10.48
CA ALA A 34 -8.00 8.18 -10.51
C ALA A 34 -6.52 7.80 -10.74
N ASP A 35 -5.78 8.63 -11.48
CA ASP A 35 -4.33 8.55 -11.71
C ASP A 35 -3.49 8.90 -10.46
N ARG A 36 -4.13 9.40 -9.39
CA ARG A 36 -3.48 9.93 -8.19
C ARG A 36 -3.88 9.19 -6.92
N LEU A 37 -4.45 7.99 -7.04
CA LEU A 37 -4.82 7.17 -5.88
C LEU A 37 -3.62 6.53 -5.17
N GLY A 38 -2.43 6.57 -5.78
CA GLY A 38 -1.18 6.16 -5.14
C GLY A 38 -0.68 7.11 -4.05
N ARG A 39 -1.33 8.25 -3.82
CA ARG A 39 -0.92 9.21 -2.77
C ARG A 39 -1.02 8.57 -1.38
N THR A 40 0.03 8.74 -0.58
CA THR A 40 0.07 8.26 0.80
C THR A 40 -0.89 9.05 1.69
N VAL A 41 -1.69 8.33 2.47
CA VAL A 41 -2.58 8.86 3.48
C VAL A 41 -1.86 8.80 4.82
N ARG A 42 -1.55 9.97 5.39
CA ARG A 42 -0.89 10.04 6.70
C ARG A 42 -1.86 10.03 7.88
N TRP A 43 -3.12 10.38 7.63
CA TRP A 43 -4.13 10.63 8.64
C TRP A 43 -5.52 10.72 7.99
N VAL A 44 -6.56 10.35 8.74
CA VAL A 44 -7.96 10.55 8.36
C VAL A 44 -8.58 11.62 9.24
N HIS A 45 -9.27 12.57 8.62
CA HIS A 45 -10.02 13.59 9.34
C HIS A 45 -11.47 13.58 8.86
N ALA A 46 -12.42 13.53 9.80
CA ALA A 46 -13.83 13.70 9.51
C ALA A 46 -14.27 15.09 9.97
N GLY A 47 -14.93 15.87 9.09
CA GLY A 47 -15.43 17.17 9.50
C GLY A 47 -16.31 17.89 8.47
N GLU A 48 -17.09 18.85 8.97
CA GLU A 48 -18.15 19.55 8.23
C GLU A 48 -17.96 21.06 8.15
N VAL A 49 -16.81 21.58 8.58
CA VAL A 49 -16.61 23.03 8.72
C VAL A 49 -16.27 23.65 7.36
N PRO A 50 -16.92 24.77 6.95
CA PRO A 50 -16.67 25.41 5.65
C PRO A 50 -15.22 25.85 5.38
N ASN A 51 -14.42 26.04 6.44
CA ASN A 51 -12.99 26.39 6.35
C ASN A 51 -12.08 25.30 6.91
N ILE A 52 -12.46 24.03 6.76
CA ILE A 52 -11.68 22.91 7.30
C ILE A 52 -10.24 22.87 6.76
N ALA A 53 -10.04 23.35 5.53
CA ALA A 53 -8.73 23.35 4.87
C ALA A 53 -7.64 24.09 5.68
N SER A 54 -7.98 25.15 6.42
CA SER A 54 -6.99 25.87 7.24
C SER A 54 -6.52 25.09 8.47
N LEU A 55 -7.28 24.08 8.89
CA LEU A 55 -6.98 23.23 10.05
C LEU A 55 -6.18 21.99 9.67
N LEU A 56 -6.18 21.63 8.39
CA LEU A 56 -5.41 20.51 7.87
C LEU A 56 -3.94 20.88 7.74
N LYS A 57 -3.07 19.87 7.65
CA LYS A 57 -1.62 20.02 7.54
C LYS A 57 -1.09 19.44 6.21
N GLY A 58 -1.94 18.83 5.36
CA GLY A 58 -1.62 18.25 4.03
C GLY A 58 -1.24 16.77 4.07
N GLY A 59 -1.81 15.92 3.21
CA GLY A 59 -1.67 14.45 3.21
C GLY A 59 -2.80 13.70 3.94
N GLU A 60 -3.83 14.41 4.41
CA GLU A 60 -5.01 13.79 5.02
C GLU A 60 -5.99 13.23 3.98
N LEU A 61 -6.68 12.14 4.34
CA LEU A 61 -7.93 11.75 3.71
C LEU A 61 -9.07 12.41 4.48
N LEU A 62 -9.77 13.34 3.82
CA LEU A 62 -10.87 14.11 4.43
C LEU A 62 -12.21 13.40 4.16
N LEU A 63 -12.91 13.02 5.22
CA LEU A 63 -14.28 12.50 5.20
C LEU A 63 -15.28 13.63 5.51
N THR A 64 -16.34 13.73 4.72
CA THR A 64 -17.42 14.71 4.95
C THR A 64 -18.73 14.20 4.34
N THR A 65 -19.86 14.66 4.87
CA THR A 65 -21.22 14.51 4.33
C THR A 65 -21.61 15.72 3.45
N GLY A 66 -20.69 16.67 3.29
CA GLY A 66 -20.80 17.78 2.35
C GLY A 66 -21.65 18.96 2.83
N TYR A 67 -21.99 19.04 4.13
CA TYR A 67 -22.69 20.22 4.67
C TYR A 67 -21.81 21.48 4.60
N GLY A 68 -20.49 21.32 4.74
CA GLY A 68 -19.52 22.42 4.66
C GLY A 68 -19.23 22.95 3.25
N LEU A 69 -19.70 22.30 2.18
CA LEU A 69 -19.32 22.62 0.78
C LEU A 69 -19.88 23.96 0.24
N GLY A 70 -20.84 24.55 0.95
CA GLY A 70 -21.60 25.70 0.47
C GLY A 70 -22.64 25.34 -0.61
N THR A 71 -23.53 26.29 -0.90
CA THR A 71 -24.62 26.12 -1.88
C THR A 71 -24.31 26.75 -3.23
N ARG A 72 -23.36 27.70 -3.29
CA ARG A 72 -23.02 28.41 -4.52
C ARG A 72 -21.83 27.73 -5.22
N PRO A 73 -21.81 27.70 -6.57
CA PRO A 73 -20.67 27.18 -7.34
C PRO A 73 -19.33 27.85 -7.00
N THR A 74 -19.33 29.13 -6.61
CA THR A 74 -18.13 29.85 -6.19
C THR A 74 -17.52 29.27 -4.92
N ASP A 75 -18.36 28.90 -3.96
CA ASP A 75 -17.95 28.42 -2.64
C ASP A 75 -17.39 27.00 -2.77
N GLN A 76 -18.05 26.16 -3.58
CA GLN A 76 -17.59 24.81 -3.91
C GLN A 76 -16.24 24.82 -4.62
N ARG A 77 -16.02 25.76 -5.56
CA ARG A 77 -14.73 25.95 -6.23
C ARG A 77 -13.64 26.33 -5.23
N ALA A 78 -13.93 27.31 -4.38
CA ALA A 78 -12.99 27.78 -3.37
C ALA A 78 -12.61 26.63 -2.42
N PHE A 79 -13.60 25.90 -1.91
CA PHE A 79 -13.39 24.76 -1.01
C PHE A 79 -12.43 23.73 -1.60
N VAL A 80 -12.69 23.26 -2.82
CA VAL A 80 -11.83 22.25 -3.48
C VAL A 80 -10.42 22.79 -3.73
N ARG A 81 -10.30 24.04 -4.18
CA ARG A 81 -8.99 24.66 -4.43
C ARG A 81 -8.16 24.77 -3.15
N THR A 82 -8.75 25.24 -2.05
CA THR A 82 -8.02 25.36 -0.78
C THR A 82 -7.58 23.98 -0.26
N LEU A 83 -8.38 22.93 -0.45
CA LEU A 83 -7.97 21.56 -0.09
C LEU A 83 -6.82 21.05 -0.97
N ALA A 84 -6.88 21.29 -2.28
CA ALA A 84 -5.84 20.91 -3.22
C ALA A 84 -4.53 21.66 -2.93
N GLU A 85 -4.59 22.98 -2.69
CA GLU A 85 -3.46 23.83 -2.29
C GLU A 85 -2.84 23.36 -0.96
N ARG A 86 -3.67 22.90 -0.02
CA ARG A 86 -3.18 22.32 1.24
C ARG A 86 -2.53 20.95 1.05
N GLY A 87 -2.68 20.33 -0.11
CA GLY A 87 -2.06 19.06 -0.44
C GLY A 87 -2.67 17.86 0.28
N ILE A 88 -3.96 17.90 0.64
CA ILE A 88 -4.65 16.71 1.20
C ILE A 88 -4.53 15.52 0.24
N ALA A 89 -4.53 14.29 0.74
CA ALA A 89 -4.40 13.08 -0.07
C ALA A 89 -5.64 12.84 -0.94
N ALA A 90 -6.84 12.93 -0.35
CA ALA A 90 -8.11 12.76 -1.03
C ALA A 90 -9.27 13.41 -0.28
N LEU A 91 -10.32 13.78 -1.01
CA LEU A 91 -11.61 14.18 -0.47
C LEU A 91 -12.62 13.05 -0.71
N VAL A 92 -13.23 12.54 0.35
CA VAL A 92 -14.29 11.54 0.31
C VAL A 92 -15.57 12.17 0.82
N VAL A 93 -16.61 12.19 0.00
CA VAL A 93 -17.90 12.77 0.34
C VAL A 93 -18.97 11.68 0.39
N GLU A 94 -19.59 11.51 1.54
CA GLU A 94 -20.73 10.63 1.70
C GLU A 94 -22.00 11.30 1.17
N LEU A 95 -22.71 10.61 0.28
CA LEU A 95 -24.02 11.02 -0.20
C LEU A 95 -25.06 10.74 0.89
N GLY A 96 -25.28 11.73 1.74
CA GLY A 96 -26.39 11.74 2.68
C GLY A 96 -27.70 12.26 2.03
N PRO A 97 -28.74 12.55 2.83
CA PRO A 97 -30.02 13.07 2.32
C PRO A 97 -29.90 14.40 1.58
N ARG A 98 -28.77 15.10 1.73
CA ARG A 98 -28.48 16.39 1.10
C ARG A 98 -28.19 16.27 -0.40
N PHE A 99 -27.53 15.20 -0.83
CA PHE A 99 -27.03 15.08 -2.20
C PHE A 99 -27.43 13.74 -2.79
N ALA A 100 -28.24 13.77 -3.86
CA ALA A 100 -28.42 12.60 -4.70
C ALA A 100 -27.16 12.28 -5.54
N ARG A 101 -26.42 13.32 -5.93
CA ARG A 101 -25.11 13.28 -6.59
C ARG A 101 -24.34 14.55 -6.24
N LEU A 102 -23.01 14.49 -6.28
CA LEU A 102 -22.19 15.68 -6.05
C LEU A 102 -22.38 16.74 -7.16
N PRO A 103 -22.34 18.04 -6.82
CA PRO A 103 -22.43 19.11 -7.80
C PRO A 103 -21.32 19.02 -8.85
N ALA A 104 -21.66 19.16 -10.13
CA ALA A 104 -20.70 19.09 -11.23
C ALA A 104 -19.53 20.08 -11.07
N THR A 105 -19.81 21.28 -10.54
CA THR A 105 -18.78 22.28 -10.25
C THR A 105 -17.68 21.74 -9.34
N LEU A 106 -18.03 20.97 -8.32
CA LEU A 106 -17.08 20.39 -7.37
C LEU A 106 -16.21 19.34 -8.07
N VAL A 107 -16.84 18.46 -8.86
CA VAL A 107 -16.15 17.40 -9.62
C VAL A 107 -15.17 17.98 -10.63
N GLU A 108 -15.59 18.95 -11.45
CA GLU A 108 -14.73 19.59 -12.45
C GLU A 108 -13.57 20.35 -11.82
N THR A 109 -13.81 20.98 -10.67
CA THR A 109 -12.74 21.67 -9.94
C THR A 109 -11.72 20.69 -9.37
N ALA A 110 -12.18 19.55 -8.82
CA ALA A 110 -11.29 18.51 -8.29
C ALA A 110 -10.46 17.90 -9.41
N ARG A 111 -11.08 17.65 -10.58
CA ARG A 111 -10.39 17.18 -11.79
C ARG A 111 -9.31 18.16 -12.25
N THR A 112 -9.65 19.44 -12.34
CA THR A 112 -8.71 20.49 -12.74
C THR A 112 -7.56 20.66 -11.74
N ALA A 113 -7.85 20.56 -10.44
CA ALA A 113 -6.88 20.69 -9.37
C ALA A 113 -6.05 19.41 -9.13
N GLY A 114 -6.37 18.30 -9.80
CA GLY A 114 -5.72 17.01 -9.58
C GLY A 114 -5.95 16.43 -8.17
N LEU A 115 -7.05 16.81 -7.52
CA LEU A 115 -7.43 16.30 -6.20
C LEU A 115 -8.27 15.03 -6.36
N PRO A 116 -7.85 13.88 -5.80
CA PRO A 116 -8.70 12.71 -5.73
C PRO A 116 -10.01 13.02 -5.03
N LEU A 117 -11.12 12.80 -5.73
CA LEU A 117 -12.48 13.00 -5.23
C LEU A 117 -13.23 11.69 -5.33
N VAL A 118 -13.76 11.25 -4.21
CA VAL A 118 -14.54 10.02 -4.09
C VAL A 118 -15.90 10.35 -3.51
N GLN A 119 -16.96 9.75 -4.04
CA GLN A 119 -18.27 9.78 -3.40
C GLN A 119 -18.60 8.40 -2.81
N LEU A 120 -19.27 8.36 -1.67
CA LEU A 120 -19.83 7.14 -1.08
C LEU A 120 -21.34 7.12 -1.31
N HIS A 121 -21.85 6.04 -1.87
CA HIS A 121 -23.28 5.84 -2.14
C HIS A 121 -24.06 5.31 -0.94
N ARG A 122 -23.37 4.91 0.14
CA ARG A 122 -23.99 4.47 1.39
C ARG A 122 -23.34 5.15 2.58
N GLU A 123 -24.15 5.37 3.61
CA GLU A 123 -23.69 5.85 4.90
C GLU A 123 -22.71 4.86 5.53
N VAL A 124 -21.58 5.38 6.01
CA VAL A 124 -20.57 4.60 6.72
C VAL A 124 -20.19 5.29 8.03
N PRO A 125 -19.99 4.54 9.12
CA PRO A 125 -19.48 5.14 10.35
C PRO A 125 -18.06 5.68 10.13
N PHE A 126 -17.91 7.00 10.03
CA PHE A 126 -16.59 7.63 9.87
C PHE A 126 -15.63 7.31 11.01
N VAL A 127 -16.14 6.98 12.21
CA VAL A 127 -15.33 6.48 13.32
C VAL A 127 -14.64 5.16 12.96
N THR A 128 -15.37 4.19 12.42
CA THR A 128 -14.84 2.90 11.98
C THR A 128 -13.82 3.09 10.86
N VAL A 129 -14.13 3.93 9.86
CA VAL A 129 -13.18 4.25 8.77
C VAL A 129 -11.90 4.87 9.32
N THR A 130 -12.01 5.79 10.28
CA THR A 130 -10.86 6.46 10.90
C THR A 130 -10.00 5.47 11.68
N GLU A 131 -10.62 4.62 12.51
CA GLU A 131 -9.95 3.58 13.29
C GLU A 131 -9.21 2.56 12.41
N GLU A 132 -9.86 2.07 11.35
CA GLU A 132 -9.25 1.12 10.40
C GLU A 132 -8.03 1.73 9.71
N ILE A 133 -8.17 2.92 9.13
CA ILE A 133 -7.06 3.57 8.41
C ILE A 133 -5.94 3.96 9.36
N HIS A 134 -6.24 4.48 10.56
CA HIS A 134 -5.19 4.78 11.55
C HIS A 134 -4.45 3.52 11.97
N THR A 135 -5.16 2.40 12.13
CA THR A 135 -4.55 1.09 12.42
C THR A 135 -3.59 0.68 11.30
N GLU A 136 -4.00 0.82 10.03
CA GLU A 136 -3.13 0.55 8.88
C GLU A 136 -1.93 1.51 8.80
N ILE A 137 -2.11 2.80 9.11
CA ILE A 137 -1.00 3.78 9.17
C ILE A 137 0.04 3.35 10.21
N VAL A 138 -0.41 2.94 11.40
CA VAL A 138 0.48 2.46 12.47
C VAL A 138 1.14 1.14 12.08
N ASN A 139 0.36 0.20 11.53
CA ASN A 139 0.83 -1.14 11.18
C ASN A 139 1.70 -1.19 9.93
N GLY A 140 1.65 -0.17 9.07
CA GLY A 140 2.51 -0.04 7.89
C GLY A 140 4.01 -0.12 8.22
N HIS A 141 4.40 0.32 9.43
CA HIS A 141 5.76 0.18 9.94
C HIS A 141 6.11 -1.22 10.47
N TYR A 142 5.12 -2.06 10.80
CA TYR A 142 5.31 -3.36 11.44
C TYR A 142 5.21 -4.55 10.49
N ALA A 143 4.55 -4.42 9.33
CA ALA A 143 4.28 -5.57 8.46
C ALA A 143 5.53 -6.30 7.95
N LEU A 144 6.59 -5.56 7.56
CA LEU A 144 7.85 -6.17 7.12
C LEU A 144 8.58 -6.85 8.28
N LEU A 145 8.62 -6.20 9.45
CA LEU A 145 9.21 -6.74 10.67
C LEU A 145 8.50 -8.01 11.14
N GLN A 146 7.16 -7.99 11.18
CA GLN A 146 6.35 -9.15 11.53
C GLN A 146 6.56 -10.32 10.56
N ARG A 147 6.68 -10.03 9.26
CA ARG A 147 6.97 -11.06 8.26
C ARG A 147 8.37 -11.65 8.43
N ALA A 148 9.37 -10.83 8.75
CA ALA A 148 10.72 -11.29 9.04
C ALA A 148 10.76 -12.14 10.32
N GLU A 149 10.07 -11.71 11.37
CA GLU A 149 9.98 -12.42 12.66
C GLU A 149 9.26 -13.76 12.52
N GLU A 150 8.17 -13.83 11.75
CA GLU A 150 7.45 -15.07 11.46
C GLU A 150 8.33 -16.08 10.70
N VAL A 151 9.08 -15.62 9.71
CA VAL A 151 10.04 -16.48 8.97
C VAL A 151 11.13 -16.98 9.91
N HIS A 152 11.70 -16.10 10.74
CA HIS A 152 12.70 -16.47 11.72
C HIS A 152 12.17 -17.51 12.72
N ARG A 153 10.98 -17.30 13.28
CA ARG A 153 10.31 -18.23 14.20
C ARG A 153 10.15 -19.62 13.57
N ARG A 154 9.63 -19.69 12.34
CA ARG A 154 9.45 -20.96 11.61
C ARG A 154 10.78 -21.68 11.37
N CYS A 155 11.85 -20.95 11.01
CA CYS A 155 13.18 -21.54 10.85
C CYS A 155 13.71 -22.10 12.18
N THR A 156 13.56 -21.35 13.28
CA THR A 156 13.98 -21.78 14.62
C THR A 156 13.20 -23.00 15.09
N GLU A 157 11.88 -23.03 14.89
CA GLU A 157 11.04 -24.19 15.21
C GLU A 157 11.43 -25.43 14.41
N ALA A 158 11.76 -25.28 13.12
CA ALA A 158 12.25 -26.37 12.31
C ALA A 158 13.56 -26.96 12.85
N LEU A 159 14.51 -26.11 13.25
CA LEU A 159 15.78 -26.54 13.83
C LEU A 159 15.59 -27.24 15.19
N LEU A 160 14.77 -26.66 16.08
CA LEU A 160 14.48 -27.23 17.40
C LEU A 160 13.69 -28.55 17.32
N GLY A 161 12.86 -28.72 16.28
CA GLY A 161 12.15 -29.95 15.97
C GLY A 161 13.01 -31.07 15.39
N GLY A 162 14.34 -30.89 15.30
CA GLY A 162 15.27 -31.84 14.70
C GLY A 162 15.38 -31.75 13.17
N GLY A 163 14.81 -30.71 12.57
CA GLY A 163 14.95 -30.42 11.15
C GLY A 163 16.36 -29.98 10.79
N GLY A 164 16.79 -30.33 9.58
CA GLY A 164 18.10 -29.96 9.05
C GLY A 164 18.06 -28.71 8.15
N VAL A 165 19.24 -28.35 7.65
CA VAL A 165 19.46 -27.26 6.67
C VAL A 165 18.44 -27.29 5.49
N PRO A 166 18.08 -28.43 4.88
CA PRO A 166 17.09 -28.46 3.80
C PRO A 166 15.72 -27.90 4.16
N GLN A 167 15.27 -28.11 5.40
CA GLN A 167 13.96 -27.67 5.86
C GLN A 167 13.92 -26.15 6.10
N VAL A 168 15.01 -25.60 6.64
CA VAL A 168 15.19 -24.15 6.80
C VAL A 168 15.21 -23.46 5.42
N LEU A 169 15.96 -24.01 4.46
CA LEU A 169 16.00 -23.47 3.10
C LEU A 169 14.63 -23.52 2.42
N ALA A 170 13.82 -24.55 2.65
CA ALA A 170 12.46 -24.62 2.12
C ALA A 170 11.53 -23.53 2.70
N ILE A 171 11.67 -23.21 3.99
CA ILE A 171 10.92 -22.11 4.63
C ILE A 171 11.33 -20.76 4.03
N LEU A 172 12.63 -20.54 3.86
CA LEU A 172 13.17 -19.33 3.24
C LEU A 172 12.72 -19.18 1.78
N ALA A 173 12.79 -20.26 0.99
CA ALA A 173 12.36 -20.25 -0.40
C ALA A 173 10.85 -19.97 -0.54
N GLY A 174 10.04 -20.57 0.34
CA GLY A 174 8.60 -20.29 0.39
C GLY A 174 8.29 -18.84 0.80
N ALA A 175 9.07 -18.26 1.70
CA ALA A 175 8.90 -16.87 2.14
C ALA A 175 9.35 -15.84 1.09
N ALA A 176 10.45 -16.13 0.41
CA ALA A 176 11.03 -15.29 -0.64
C ALA A 176 10.31 -15.43 -1.99
N GLY A 177 9.58 -16.54 -2.21
CA GLY A 177 8.95 -16.84 -3.49
C GLY A 177 9.93 -17.15 -4.62
N ASN A 178 11.19 -17.45 -4.27
CA ASN A 178 12.30 -17.70 -5.19
C ASN A 178 13.12 -18.90 -4.70
N PRO A 179 13.86 -19.59 -5.59
CA PRO A 179 14.76 -20.66 -5.18
C PRO A 179 15.88 -20.11 -4.31
N VAL A 180 16.28 -20.89 -3.30
CA VAL A 180 17.36 -20.56 -2.37
C VAL A 180 18.43 -21.64 -2.45
N PHE A 181 19.69 -21.22 -2.54
CA PHE A 181 20.85 -22.09 -2.66
C PHE A 181 21.79 -21.85 -1.48
N LEU A 182 22.34 -22.94 -0.93
CA LEU A 182 23.43 -22.87 0.03
C LEU A 182 24.69 -23.42 -0.63
N GLU A 183 25.74 -22.62 -0.66
CA GLU A 183 27.03 -22.95 -1.26
C GLU A 183 28.15 -22.88 -0.22
N THR A 184 29.24 -23.60 -0.48
CA THR A 184 30.49 -23.39 0.23
C THR A 184 31.22 -22.13 -0.30
N PRO A 185 32.20 -21.60 0.44
CA PRO A 185 32.99 -20.45 -0.01
C PRO A 185 33.73 -20.66 -1.34
N ASP A 186 34.03 -21.90 -1.71
CA ASP A 186 34.60 -22.29 -3.00
C ASP A 186 33.57 -22.41 -4.14
N GLY A 187 32.29 -22.06 -3.89
CA GLY A 187 31.21 -22.04 -4.89
C GLY A 187 30.60 -23.41 -5.16
N ARG A 188 30.76 -24.38 -4.26
CA ARG A 188 30.16 -25.72 -4.38
C ARG A 188 28.79 -25.72 -3.73
N LEU A 189 27.76 -26.04 -4.50
CA LEU A 189 26.39 -26.21 -3.99
C LEU A 189 26.32 -27.34 -2.95
N LEU A 190 25.80 -27.01 -1.77
CA LEU A 190 25.48 -27.95 -0.71
C LEU A 190 24.01 -28.36 -0.75
N TYR A 191 23.11 -27.38 -0.86
CA TYR A 191 21.66 -27.61 -0.85
C TYR A 191 20.94 -26.58 -1.72
N ALA A 192 19.80 -27.00 -2.27
CA ALA A 192 18.88 -26.13 -2.99
C ALA A 192 17.45 -26.37 -2.49
N ALA A 193 16.62 -25.32 -2.43
CA ALA A 193 15.23 -25.43 -2.05
C ALA A 193 14.32 -24.45 -2.82
N GLY A 194 13.06 -24.84 -2.99
CA GLY A 194 12.04 -24.10 -3.73
C GLY A 194 12.12 -24.33 -5.24
N PRO A 195 11.01 -24.14 -5.97
CA PRO A 195 11.01 -24.25 -7.44
C PRO A 195 11.74 -23.06 -8.07
N GLY A 196 12.37 -23.28 -9.22
CA GLY A 196 12.87 -22.21 -10.06
C GLY A 196 11.74 -21.38 -10.68
N PRO A 197 12.07 -20.26 -11.35
CA PRO A 197 11.10 -19.49 -12.14
C PRO A 197 10.33 -20.41 -13.08
N GLU A 198 9.01 -20.24 -13.17
CA GLU A 198 8.13 -21.05 -14.04
C GLU A 198 8.16 -22.58 -13.76
N GLY A 199 8.59 -22.99 -12.56
CA GLY A 199 8.73 -24.41 -12.21
C GLY A 199 9.99 -25.07 -12.75
N ALA A 200 10.97 -24.27 -13.21
CA ALA A 200 12.28 -24.76 -13.62
C ALA A 200 12.97 -25.55 -12.50
N ASP A 201 13.79 -26.51 -12.90
CA ASP A 201 14.62 -27.27 -11.97
C ASP A 201 15.60 -26.30 -11.26
N PRO A 202 15.61 -26.25 -9.91
CA PRO A 202 16.52 -25.40 -9.16
C PRO A 202 18.00 -25.59 -9.53
N LEU A 203 18.38 -26.81 -9.93
CA LEU A 203 19.75 -27.09 -10.39
C LEU A 203 20.08 -26.39 -11.70
N GLN A 204 19.14 -26.31 -12.64
CA GLN A 204 19.32 -25.58 -13.90
C GLN A 204 19.42 -24.07 -13.66
N VAL A 205 18.62 -23.56 -12.72
CA VAL A 205 18.70 -22.16 -12.28
C VAL A 205 20.08 -21.88 -11.70
N TRP A 206 20.56 -22.75 -10.81
CA TRP A 206 21.89 -22.61 -10.20
C TRP A 206 23.03 -22.70 -11.21
N GLU A 207 22.98 -23.64 -12.16
CA GLU A 207 23.99 -23.77 -13.21
C GLU A 207 24.09 -22.51 -14.09
N GLY A 208 22.96 -21.85 -14.37
CA GLY A 208 22.92 -20.56 -15.06
C GLY A 208 23.55 -19.41 -14.27
N LEU A 209 23.44 -19.45 -12.93
CA LEU A 209 24.00 -18.44 -12.02
C LEU A 209 25.52 -18.58 -11.83
N ARG A 210 26.04 -19.83 -11.83
CA ARG A 210 27.47 -20.13 -11.62
C ARG A 210 28.41 -19.36 -12.57
N GLY A 211 27.96 -19.08 -13.80
CA GLY A 211 28.76 -18.36 -14.81
C GLY A 211 28.91 -16.84 -14.56
N GLN A 212 28.04 -16.25 -13.74
CA GLN A 212 27.99 -14.79 -13.48
C GLN A 212 28.54 -14.41 -12.09
N HIS A 213 28.88 -15.41 -11.26
CA HIS A 213 29.20 -15.29 -9.82
C HIS A 213 30.51 -14.59 -9.45
N LYS A 214 31.41 -14.23 -10.39
CA LYS A 214 32.76 -13.81 -10.01
C LYS A 214 32.89 -12.39 -9.44
N ASP A 215 31.96 -11.47 -9.74
CA ASP A 215 32.11 -10.06 -9.33
C ASP A 215 30.82 -9.36 -8.83
N ALA A 216 29.61 -9.89 -9.09
CA ALA A 216 28.35 -9.32 -8.59
C ALA A 216 27.17 -10.33 -8.63
N PRO A 217 26.21 -10.26 -7.69
CA PRO A 217 25.00 -11.07 -7.77
C PRO A 217 24.16 -10.66 -9.00
N PRO A 218 23.62 -11.63 -9.75
CA PRO A 218 22.73 -11.35 -10.88
C PRO A 218 21.49 -10.57 -10.45
N ALA A 219 20.92 -9.82 -11.40
CA ALA A 219 19.75 -8.98 -11.15
C ALA A 219 18.59 -9.80 -10.56
N GLY A 220 18.13 -9.39 -9.36
CA GLY A 220 17.04 -10.09 -8.63
C GLY A 220 17.50 -11.17 -7.65
N SER A 221 18.81 -11.36 -7.46
CA SER A 221 19.36 -12.25 -6.44
C SER A 221 20.01 -11.46 -5.29
N VAL A 222 20.08 -12.07 -4.11
CA VAL A 222 20.73 -11.53 -2.92
C VAL A 222 21.68 -12.59 -2.38
N LEU A 223 22.95 -12.22 -2.20
CA LEU A 223 23.95 -13.08 -1.57
C LEU A 223 24.02 -12.71 -0.09
N VAL A 224 23.93 -13.71 0.78
CA VAL A 224 23.99 -13.54 2.24
C VAL A 224 25.11 -14.42 2.77
N ASP A 225 26.17 -13.81 3.28
CA ASP A 225 27.25 -14.52 3.92
C ASP A 225 26.78 -15.04 5.29
N VAL A 226 26.89 -16.35 5.49
CA VAL A 226 26.62 -16.99 6.78
C VAL A 226 27.96 -17.18 7.51
N PRO A 227 28.17 -16.51 8.66
CA PRO A 227 29.43 -16.56 9.40
C PRO A 227 29.67 -17.90 10.11
#